data_AF-A0A6A4ZDJ5-F1
#
_entry.id   AF-A0A6A4ZDJ5-F1
#
_cell.length_a   1.000
_cell.length_b   1.000
_cell.length_c   1.000
_cell.angle_alpha   90.00
_cell.angle_beta   90.00
_cell.angle_gamma   90.00
#
_symmetry.space_group_name_H-M   'P 1'
#
loop_
_entity.id
_entity.type
_entity.pdbx_description
1 polymer ?
#
loop_
_entity_poly.entity_id
_entity_poly.type
_entity_poly.pdbx_seq_one_letter_code
_entity_poly.pdbx_strand_id
1 'polypeptide(L)'
;MKSMRVVPVKATAAPPPKRQEHRARWDRPFVYLALAMVMHLVISLYLAMWIFVILFARGPDLKFTRILWPQTTIATYAGFIGLHLYAIAVACLPQRRPQRRVSDTPVLEGTLVSFQSLQTMTKRIHESEDQFFIVFNMLEIACQSHQAYDYFATSVERSKAISYLGIVILYSFASPLILFVRNTRAKTTLINLADSIFSFALSCGHPMFAVVLAMLDYVLLNANLAHDNLWATRTALLARLLAISDVFDYICKCAMHLGTFIALLRFVRTLRRRPSPNHPTVADIPVIVTPRKRLLLRVNLWMNVAWACILTIVLVRSLALRHPCPSYCIADVRPLFDDTCQCAYANINCVALNATDPTEFLHPEDVGTHMFYLQISRCDLRTGLSQMSLTPFVNLNKLMLVYSNME
;
A
#
# COMPACT_ATOMS: atom_id res chain seq x y z
N MET A 1 -28.04 39.84 79.38
CA MET A 1 -26.85 40.50 78.79
C MET A 1 -26.20 39.57 77.77
N LYS A 2 -26.08 40.08 76.54
CA LYS A 2 -25.19 39.72 75.41
C LYS A 2 -25.10 38.26 74.91
N SER A 3 -26.06 37.99 74.02
CA SER A 3 -25.98 37.06 72.88
C SER A 3 -24.67 37.22 72.08
N MET A 4 -23.96 36.11 71.89
CA MET A 4 -22.73 36.02 71.12
C MET A 4 -23.07 35.84 69.64
N ARG A 5 -22.69 36.84 68.83
CA ARG A 5 -23.03 36.99 67.42
C ARG A 5 -22.13 36.06 66.58
N VAL A 6 -22.71 35.06 65.95
CA VAL A 6 -22.03 34.21 64.95
C VAL A 6 -21.76 35.05 63.70
N VAL A 7 -20.49 35.18 63.34
CA VAL A 7 -20.03 35.86 62.11
C VAL A 7 -20.15 34.87 60.95
N PRO A 8 -20.82 35.19 59.84
CA PRO A 8 -20.87 34.31 58.67
C PRO A 8 -19.53 34.35 57.94
N VAL A 9 -18.93 33.17 57.74
CA VAL A 9 -17.76 32.98 56.88
C VAL A 9 -18.20 33.26 55.44
N LYS A 10 -17.57 34.28 54.84
CA LYS A 10 -17.77 34.71 53.47
C LYS A 10 -17.25 33.60 52.53
N ALA A 11 -18.15 32.88 51.88
CA ALA A 11 -17.80 31.90 50.86
C ALA A 11 -17.06 32.59 49.70
N THR A 12 -15.75 32.41 49.62
CA THR A 12 -14.95 32.77 48.45
C THR A 12 -15.39 31.89 47.29
N ALA A 13 -16.05 32.51 46.30
CA ALA A 13 -16.43 31.89 45.05
C ALA A 13 -15.20 31.22 44.40
N ALA A 14 -15.29 29.91 44.18
CA ALA A 14 -14.29 29.17 43.42
C ALA A 14 -14.19 29.78 42.00
N PRO A 15 -12.97 29.95 41.44
CA PRO A 15 -12.81 30.42 40.08
C PRO A 15 -13.48 29.44 39.09
N PRO A 16 -14.13 29.93 38.02
CA PRO A 16 -14.80 29.07 37.06
C PRO A 16 -13.79 28.08 36.43
N PRO A 17 -14.18 26.82 36.20
CA PRO A 17 -13.29 25.84 35.59
C PRO A 17 -12.81 26.34 34.22
N LYS A 18 -11.49 26.27 34.00
CA LYS A 18 -10.78 26.75 32.82
C LYS A 18 -11.42 26.22 31.53
N ARG A 19 -12.23 27.06 30.88
CA ARG A 19 -12.91 26.80 29.59
C ARG A 19 -11.94 26.49 28.42
N GLN A 20 -10.62 26.68 28.63
CA GLN A 20 -9.57 26.45 27.65
C GLN A 20 -9.14 24.97 27.52
N GLU A 21 -9.14 24.17 28.59
CA GLU A 21 -8.80 22.73 28.48
C GLU A 21 -9.85 21.93 27.72
N HIS A 22 -11.10 22.40 27.72
CA HIS A 22 -12.18 21.76 26.98
C HIS A 22 -12.09 21.97 25.46
N ARG A 23 -11.51 23.07 24.96
CA ARG A 23 -11.31 23.27 23.51
C ARG A 23 -10.20 22.36 22.95
N ALA A 24 -9.03 22.34 23.60
CA ALA A 24 -7.90 21.50 23.16
C ALA A 24 -8.21 19.99 23.16
N ARG A 25 -9.15 19.53 23.99
CA ARG A 25 -9.59 18.13 24.03
C ARG A 25 -10.55 17.74 22.90
N TRP A 26 -11.25 18.71 22.31
CA TRP A 26 -12.23 18.49 21.22
C TRP A 26 -11.65 18.64 19.81
N ASP A 27 -10.51 19.32 19.64
CA ASP A 27 -9.87 19.49 18.33
C ASP A 27 -9.15 18.21 17.83
N ARG A 28 -8.62 17.40 18.76
CA ARG A 28 -7.91 16.15 18.44
C ARG A 28 -8.73 15.11 17.65
N PRO A 29 -9.98 14.76 18.02
CA PRO A 29 -10.76 13.79 17.25
C PRO A 29 -11.12 14.28 15.84
N PHE A 30 -11.20 15.59 15.61
CA PHE A 30 -11.47 16.15 14.29
C PHE A 30 -10.29 15.94 13.33
N VAL A 31 -9.06 16.23 13.77
CA VAL A 31 -7.85 16.05 12.95
C VAL A 31 -7.67 14.59 12.52
N TYR A 32 -7.85 13.64 13.45
CA TYR A 32 -7.75 12.21 13.13
C TYR A 32 -8.85 11.73 12.19
N LEU A 33 -10.07 12.27 12.33
CA LEU A 33 -11.17 11.96 11.43
C LEU A 33 -10.91 12.53 10.03
N ALA A 34 -10.43 13.78 9.94
CA ALA A 34 -10.05 14.41 8.69
C ALA A 34 -8.94 13.62 7.99
N LEU A 35 -7.92 13.17 8.72
CA LEU A 35 -6.86 12.30 8.18
C LEU A 35 -7.42 11.00 7.59
N ALA A 36 -8.34 10.35 8.29
CA ALA A 36 -9.00 9.14 7.77
C ALA A 36 -9.81 9.44 6.49
N MET A 37 -10.51 10.58 6.43
CA MET A 37 -11.24 10.99 5.22
C MET A 37 -10.28 11.24 4.05
N VAL A 38 -9.14 11.89 4.30
CA VAL A 38 -8.10 12.12 3.29
C VAL A 38 -7.56 10.79 2.77
N MET A 39 -7.25 9.83 3.66
CA MET A 39 -6.80 8.50 3.23
C MET A 39 -7.85 7.79 2.37
N HIS A 40 -9.14 7.81 2.75
CA HIS A 40 -10.20 7.25 1.92
C HIS A 40 -10.29 7.92 0.55
N LEU A 41 -10.19 9.26 0.50
CA LEU A 41 -10.25 10.03 -0.72
C LEU A 41 -9.07 9.72 -1.65
N VAL A 42 -7.85 9.69 -1.11
CA VAL A 42 -6.63 9.39 -1.88
C VAL A 42 -6.70 7.99 -2.49
N ILE A 43 -7.16 6.98 -1.73
CA ILE A 43 -7.38 5.62 -2.27
C ILE A 43 -8.39 5.65 -3.42
N SER A 44 -9.52 6.34 -3.25
CA SER A 44 -10.52 6.46 -4.31
C SER A 44 -9.97 7.12 -5.57
N LEU A 45 -9.16 8.17 -5.43
CA LEU A 45 -8.51 8.85 -6.57
C LEU A 45 -7.49 7.94 -7.26
N TYR A 46 -6.68 7.20 -6.51
CA TYR A 46 -5.73 6.23 -7.05
C TYR A 46 -6.43 5.11 -7.84
N LEU A 47 -7.50 4.54 -7.29
CA LEU A 47 -8.28 3.51 -7.99
C LEU A 47 -8.97 4.09 -9.24
N ALA A 48 -9.49 5.32 -9.15
CA ALA A 48 -10.10 6.00 -10.30
C ALA A 48 -9.08 6.30 -11.40
N MET A 49 -7.85 6.68 -11.04
CA MET A 49 -6.73 6.85 -11.97
C MET A 49 -6.46 5.55 -12.72
N TRP A 50 -6.41 4.40 -12.04
CA TRP A 50 -6.22 3.10 -12.70
C TRP A 50 -7.39 2.71 -13.61
N ILE A 51 -8.63 2.95 -13.18
CA ILE A 51 -9.81 2.76 -14.06
C ILE A 51 -9.67 3.61 -15.32
N PHE A 52 -9.29 4.88 -15.18
CA PHE A 52 -9.07 5.78 -16.31
C PHE A 52 -7.97 5.23 -17.23
N VAL A 53 -6.81 4.83 -16.69
CA VAL A 53 -5.73 4.23 -17.49
C VAL A 53 -6.23 3.01 -18.28
N ILE A 54 -7.00 2.11 -17.65
CA ILE A 54 -7.52 0.90 -18.32
C ILE A 54 -8.55 1.26 -19.41
N LEU A 55 -9.42 2.24 -19.16
CA LEU A 55 -10.46 2.64 -20.12
C LEU A 55 -9.88 3.34 -21.37
N PHE A 56 -8.80 4.09 -21.20
CA PHE A 56 -8.17 4.85 -22.29
C PHE A 56 -6.96 4.13 -22.93
N ALA A 57 -6.49 3.03 -22.35
CA ALA A 57 -5.43 2.22 -22.94
C ALA A 57 -5.90 1.55 -24.24
N ARG A 58 -5.10 1.68 -25.30
CA ARG A 58 -5.38 0.99 -26.58
C ARG A 58 -4.87 -0.45 -26.53
N GLY A 59 -5.34 -1.30 -27.45
CA GLY A 59 -4.95 -2.71 -27.50
C GLY A 59 -3.43 -2.99 -27.42
N PRO A 60 -2.56 -2.22 -28.12
CA PRO A 60 -1.11 -2.34 -27.97
C PRO A 60 -0.61 -1.99 -26.56
N ASP A 61 -1.17 -0.95 -25.92
CA ASP A 61 -0.79 -0.48 -24.59
C ASP A 61 -1.20 -1.47 -23.48
N LEU A 62 -2.32 -2.18 -23.67
CA LEU A 62 -2.78 -3.24 -22.77
C LEU A 62 -1.84 -4.46 -22.82
N LYS A 63 -1.39 -4.85 -24.03
CA LYS A 63 -0.38 -5.90 -24.17
C LYS A 63 0.97 -5.45 -23.61
N PHE A 64 1.32 -4.19 -23.84
CA PHE A 64 2.55 -3.58 -23.33
C PHE A 64 2.61 -3.59 -21.81
N THR A 65 1.52 -3.27 -21.12
CA THR A 65 1.44 -3.23 -19.65
C THR A 65 1.07 -4.58 -19.01
N ARG A 66 0.80 -5.61 -19.83
CA ARG A 66 0.36 -6.96 -19.39
C ARG A 66 -0.91 -6.94 -18.53
N ILE A 67 -1.83 -6.00 -18.75
CA ILE A 67 -3.07 -5.93 -17.96
C ILE A 67 -3.94 -7.17 -18.23
N LEU A 68 -4.15 -7.97 -17.19
CA LEU A 68 -5.06 -9.11 -17.17
C LEU A 68 -6.46 -8.66 -16.73
N TRP A 69 -7.49 -9.14 -17.44
CA TRP A 69 -8.91 -8.91 -17.14
C TRP A 69 -9.29 -7.43 -16.85
N PRO A 70 -9.17 -6.54 -17.85
CA PRO A 70 -9.46 -5.12 -17.67
C PRO A 70 -10.87 -4.85 -17.16
N GLN A 71 -11.88 -5.57 -17.66
CA GLN A 71 -13.28 -5.39 -17.24
C GLN A 71 -13.52 -5.78 -15.79
N THR A 72 -12.95 -6.90 -15.34
CA THR A 72 -13.04 -7.36 -13.95
C THR A 72 -12.34 -6.38 -13.00
N THR A 73 -11.18 -5.86 -13.40
CA THR A 73 -10.43 -4.86 -12.64
C THR A 73 -11.23 -3.56 -12.51
N ILE A 74 -11.84 -3.08 -13.59
CA ILE A 74 -12.71 -1.89 -13.56
C ILE A 74 -13.86 -2.10 -12.58
N ALA A 75 -14.59 -3.22 -12.68
CA ALA A 75 -15.74 -3.49 -11.84
C ALA A 75 -15.36 -3.56 -10.35
N THR A 76 -14.24 -4.22 -10.02
CA THR A 76 -13.79 -4.36 -8.64
C THR A 76 -13.23 -3.06 -8.05
N TYR A 77 -12.45 -2.31 -8.81
CA TYR A 77 -11.97 -1.00 -8.37
C TYR A 77 -13.13 -0.01 -8.21
N ALA A 78 -14.13 -0.03 -9.08
CA ALA A 78 -15.36 0.76 -8.92
C ALA A 78 -16.11 0.38 -7.64
N GLY A 79 -16.18 -0.92 -7.32
CA GLY A 79 -16.73 -1.41 -6.06
C GLY A 79 -15.99 -0.87 -4.84
N PHE A 80 -14.65 -0.92 -4.85
CA PHE A 80 -13.83 -0.34 -3.76
C PHE A 80 -14.02 1.17 -3.65
N ILE A 81 -14.05 1.92 -4.75
CA ILE A 81 -14.35 3.36 -4.73
C ILE A 81 -15.70 3.60 -4.05
N GLY A 82 -16.73 2.85 -4.42
CA GLY A 82 -18.05 2.91 -3.79
C GLY A 82 -17.99 2.68 -2.27
N LEU A 83 -17.24 1.68 -1.81
CA LEU A 83 -17.05 1.40 -0.39
C LEU A 83 -16.35 2.55 0.35
N HIS A 84 -15.30 3.13 -0.23
CA HIS A 84 -14.56 4.25 0.37
C HIS A 84 -15.41 5.53 0.42
N LEU A 85 -16.14 5.85 -0.65
CA LEU A 85 -17.06 6.99 -0.69
C LEU A 85 -18.22 6.82 0.29
N TYR A 86 -18.75 5.60 0.40
CA TYR A 86 -19.77 5.27 1.38
C TYR A 86 -19.27 5.46 2.82
N ALA A 87 -18.05 5.01 3.12
CA ALA A 87 -17.43 5.22 4.43
C ALA A 87 -17.28 6.72 4.76
N ILE A 88 -16.87 7.54 3.78
CA ILE A 88 -16.82 9.00 3.93
C ILE A 88 -18.22 9.58 4.20
N ALA A 89 -19.22 9.22 3.40
CA ALA A 89 -20.58 9.72 3.55
C ALA A 89 -21.11 9.41 4.96
N VAL A 90 -20.98 8.18 5.43
CA VAL A 90 -21.41 7.80 6.77
C VAL A 90 -20.55 8.47 7.85
N ALA A 91 -19.26 8.73 7.58
CA ALA A 91 -18.37 9.47 8.46
C ALA A 91 -18.73 10.97 8.59
N CYS A 92 -19.41 11.54 7.60
CA CYS A 92 -19.88 12.93 7.61
C CYS A 92 -21.31 13.07 8.16
N LEU A 93 -22.14 12.02 8.08
CA LEU A 93 -23.50 12.07 8.62
C LEU A 93 -23.48 12.29 10.15
N PRO A 94 -24.25 13.27 10.67
CA PRO A 94 -24.39 13.46 12.10
C PRO A 94 -25.01 12.21 12.71
N GLN A 95 -24.41 11.68 13.79
CA GLN A 95 -25.03 10.63 14.59
C GLN A 95 -26.37 11.18 15.11
N ARG A 96 -27.46 10.87 14.39
CA ARG A 96 -28.79 11.04 14.94
C ARG A 96 -28.83 10.18 16.19
N ARG A 97 -28.96 10.85 17.35
CA ARG A 97 -29.26 10.15 18.60
C ARG A 97 -30.46 9.24 18.28
N PRO A 98 -30.44 7.93 18.61
CA PRO A 98 -31.69 7.23 18.80
C PRO A 98 -32.35 7.93 19.99
N GLN A 99 -33.13 8.96 19.68
CA GLN A 99 -34.04 9.54 20.64
C GLN A 99 -35.03 8.43 20.89
N ARG A 100 -34.96 7.86 22.09
CA ARG A 100 -35.84 6.79 22.56
C ARG A 100 -37.26 7.37 22.58
N ARG A 101 -37.91 7.48 21.42
CA ARG A 101 -39.34 7.68 21.29
C ARG A 101 -39.92 6.30 21.14
N VAL A 102 -40.45 5.81 22.25
CA VAL A 102 -41.51 4.80 22.25
C VAL A 102 -42.68 5.45 21.53
N SER A 103 -42.90 5.10 20.27
CA SER A 103 -44.16 5.35 19.56
C SER A 103 -44.21 4.37 18.39
N ASP A 104 -45.09 3.39 18.52
CA ASP A 104 -45.43 2.41 17.48
C ASP A 104 -45.95 3.14 16.24
N THR A 105 -45.36 2.86 15.08
CA THR A 105 -45.99 2.91 13.75
C THR A 105 -45.03 2.35 12.70
N PRO A 106 -45.46 1.42 11.83
CA PRO A 106 -44.59 0.85 10.80
C PRO A 106 -44.72 1.66 9.52
N VAL A 107 -43.70 2.46 9.16
CA VAL A 107 -43.65 3.12 7.84
C VAL A 107 -42.22 3.08 7.26
N LEU A 108 -42.08 2.24 6.23
CA LEU A 108 -41.16 2.32 5.08
C LEU A 108 -39.65 2.46 5.37
N GLU A 109 -39.04 1.40 5.91
CA GLU A 109 -37.58 1.21 5.98
C GLU A 109 -37.01 0.69 4.64
N GLY A 110 -36.86 1.55 3.64
CA GLY A 110 -36.36 1.15 2.32
C GLY A 110 -34.85 1.33 2.07
N THR A 111 -34.15 2.14 2.89
CA THR A 111 -32.82 2.66 2.45
C THR A 111 -31.72 2.66 3.52
N LEU A 112 -32.05 2.32 4.78
CA LEU A 112 -31.07 2.25 5.89
C LEU A 112 -30.54 0.83 6.17
N VAL A 113 -31.07 -0.18 5.48
CA VAL A 113 -30.76 -1.60 5.68
C VAL A 113 -29.30 -1.95 5.31
N SER A 114 -28.64 -1.16 4.45
CA SER A 114 -27.26 -1.41 4.00
C SER A 114 -26.19 -1.10 5.07
N PHE A 115 -26.37 -0.08 5.92
CA PHE A 115 -25.40 0.21 6.98
C PHE A 115 -25.51 -0.80 8.11
N GLN A 116 -26.74 -1.22 8.43
CA GLN A 116 -26.99 -2.27 9.40
C GLN A 116 -26.48 -3.63 8.90
N SER A 117 -26.50 -3.93 7.59
CA SER A 117 -25.92 -5.17 7.03
C SER A 117 -24.39 -5.19 7.10
N LEU A 118 -23.72 -4.08 6.80
CA LEU A 118 -22.26 -3.93 6.97
C LEU A 118 -21.85 -3.94 8.45
N GLN A 119 -22.69 -3.35 9.32
CA GLN A 119 -22.54 -3.43 10.78
C GLN A 119 -22.84 -4.82 11.33
N THR A 120 -23.81 -5.57 10.78
CA THR A 120 -24.06 -6.96 11.19
C THR A 120 -23.01 -7.91 10.66
N MET A 121 -22.42 -7.64 9.49
CA MET A 121 -21.23 -8.37 9.02
C MET A 121 -20.07 -8.15 10.00
N THR A 122 -19.82 -6.91 10.43
CA THR A 122 -18.79 -6.64 11.46
C THR A 122 -19.17 -7.04 12.88
N LYS A 123 -20.46 -7.15 13.21
CA LYS A 123 -20.94 -7.61 14.53
C LYS A 123 -20.99 -9.13 14.64
N ARG A 124 -21.26 -9.86 13.55
CA ARG A 124 -21.13 -11.34 13.47
C ARG A 124 -19.66 -11.77 13.45
N ILE A 125 -18.77 -10.92 12.90
CA ILE A 125 -17.32 -11.09 13.04
C ILE A 125 -16.91 -10.95 14.53
N HIS A 126 -17.61 -10.16 15.36
CA HIS A 126 -17.28 -9.84 16.77
C HIS A 126 -17.15 -11.00 17.76
N GLU A 127 -17.73 -12.17 17.47
CA GLU A 127 -17.66 -13.34 18.35
C GLU A 127 -16.62 -14.39 17.89
N SER A 128 -16.15 -14.34 16.63
CA SER A 128 -14.98 -15.09 16.11
C SER A 128 -13.76 -14.20 15.79
N GLU A 129 -13.76 -12.99 16.36
CA GLU A 129 -13.18 -11.76 15.78
C GLU A 129 -11.66 -11.71 15.70
N ASP A 130 -10.98 -12.09 16.78
CA ASP A 130 -9.53 -11.92 16.83
C ASP A 130 -8.79 -12.94 15.93
N GLN A 131 -9.37 -14.12 15.71
CA GLN A 131 -8.77 -15.14 14.83
C GLN A 131 -8.80 -14.71 13.37
N PHE A 132 -9.96 -14.20 12.92
CA PHE A 132 -10.11 -13.67 11.58
C PHE A 132 -9.12 -12.52 11.33
N PHE A 133 -8.97 -11.59 12.28
CA PHE A 133 -8.02 -10.48 12.14
C PHE A 133 -6.56 -10.95 12.09
N ILE A 134 -6.18 -11.94 12.89
CA ILE A 134 -4.83 -12.51 12.86
C ILE A 134 -4.55 -13.15 11.49
N VAL A 135 -5.46 -14.00 11.00
CA VAL A 135 -5.30 -14.68 9.71
C VAL A 135 -5.29 -13.68 8.56
N PHE A 136 -6.19 -12.70 8.59
CA PHE A 136 -6.26 -11.67 7.57
C PHE A 136 -5.00 -10.80 7.56
N ASN A 137 -4.47 -10.44 8.73
CA ASN A 137 -3.20 -9.71 8.83
C ASN A 137 -2.02 -10.51 8.25
N MET A 138 -1.96 -11.82 8.51
CA MET A 138 -0.94 -12.70 7.91
C MET A 138 -1.07 -12.75 6.39
N LEU A 139 -2.30 -12.85 5.87
CA LEU A 139 -2.58 -12.80 4.44
C LEU A 139 -2.14 -11.46 3.83
N GLU A 140 -2.48 -10.35 4.49
CA GLU A 140 -2.09 -9.01 4.06
C GLU A 140 -0.57 -8.84 3.99
N ILE A 141 0.15 -9.29 5.02
CA ILE A 141 1.63 -9.26 5.04
C ILE A 141 2.22 -10.16 3.96
N ALA A 142 1.63 -11.33 3.69
CA ALA A 142 2.05 -12.21 2.60
C ALA A 142 1.86 -11.54 1.23
N CYS A 143 0.69 -10.92 0.98
CA CYS A 143 0.41 -10.17 -0.25
C CYS A 143 1.37 -8.98 -0.43
N GLN A 144 1.63 -8.22 0.64
CA GLN A 144 2.58 -7.11 0.62
C GLN A 144 4.03 -7.58 0.41
N SER A 145 4.40 -8.73 0.97
CA SER A 145 5.73 -9.34 0.76
C SER A 145 5.90 -9.81 -0.68
N HIS A 146 4.86 -10.38 -1.28
CA HIS A 146 4.86 -10.74 -2.71
C HIS A 146 5.01 -9.48 -3.57
N GLN A 147 4.22 -8.44 -3.31
CA GLN A 147 4.34 -7.18 -4.03
C GLN A 147 5.75 -6.60 -3.91
N ALA A 148 6.39 -6.71 -2.73
CA ALA A 148 7.77 -6.29 -2.53
C ALA A 148 8.76 -7.12 -3.36
N TYR A 149 8.55 -8.43 -3.48
CA TYR A 149 9.32 -9.28 -4.38
C TYR A 149 9.20 -8.81 -5.84
N ASP A 150 7.99 -8.50 -6.31
CA ASP A 150 7.78 -8.00 -7.68
C ASP A 150 8.47 -6.64 -7.91
N TYR A 151 8.49 -5.77 -6.89
CA TYR A 151 9.25 -4.51 -6.93
C TYR A 151 10.74 -4.76 -7.22
N PHE A 152 11.35 -5.76 -6.57
CA PHE A 152 12.76 -6.09 -6.77
C PHE A 152 13.01 -6.80 -8.11
N ALA A 153 12.07 -7.63 -8.57
CA ALA A 153 12.17 -8.34 -9.84
C ALA A 153 11.93 -7.45 -11.08
N THR A 154 11.18 -6.35 -10.93
CA THR A 154 10.70 -5.53 -12.05
C THR A 154 11.20 -4.09 -12.01
N SER A 155 11.40 -3.49 -10.83
CA SER A 155 11.76 -2.06 -10.74
C SER A 155 13.25 -1.82 -10.92
N VAL A 156 13.57 -0.98 -11.89
CA VAL A 156 14.93 -0.46 -12.13
C VAL A 156 15.34 0.56 -11.05
N GLU A 157 14.37 1.23 -10.44
CA GLU A 157 14.63 2.23 -9.41
C GLU A 157 14.75 1.59 -8.03
N ARG A 158 15.98 1.31 -7.65
CA ARG A 158 16.36 0.65 -6.39
C ARG A 158 15.75 1.34 -5.17
N SER A 159 15.69 2.67 -5.16
CA SER A 159 15.12 3.44 -4.05
C SER A 159 13.65 3.11 -3.81
N LYS A 160 12.86 2.90 -4.88
CA LYS A 160 11.44 2.54 -4.78
C LYS A 160 11.25 1.14 -4.23
N ALA A 161 12.03 0.17 -4.72
CA ALA A 161 11.98 -1.21 -4.23
C ALA A 161 12.41 -1.34 -2.76
N ILE A 162 13.56 -0.75 -2.40
CA ILE A 162 14.09 -0.79 -1.02
C ILE A 162 13.13 -0.10 -0.05
N SER A 163 12.59 1.07 -0.42
CA SER A 163 11.64 1.78 0.45
C SER A 163 10.35 0.98 0.65
N TYR A 164 9.81 0.34 -0.39
CA TYR A 164 8.61 -0.50 -0.27
C TYR A 164 8.85 -1.66 0.70
N LEU A 165 9.92 -2.45 0.47
CA LEU A 165 10.26 -3.59 1.33
C LEU A 165 10.60 -3.15 2.76
N GLY A 166 11.25 -1.99 2.94
CA GLY A 166 11.50 -1.41 4.27
C GLY A 166 10.21 -1.13 5.04
N ILE A 167 9.16 -0.64 4.37
CA ILE A 167 7.84 -0.43 4.99
C ILE A 167 7.20 -1.78 5.34
N VAL A 168 7.32 -2.81 4.48
CA VAL A 168 6.81 -4.17 4.77
C VAL A 168 7.50 -4.78 6.00
N ILE A 169 8.84 -4.66 6.09
CA ILE A 169 9.61 -5.14 7.24
C ILE A 169 9.14 -4.43 8.52
N LEU A 170 9.03 -3.10 8.48
CA LEU A 170 8.58 -2.32 9.63
C LEU A 170 7.16 -2.68 10.06
N TYR A 171 6.25 -2.84 9.09
CA TYR A 171 4.88 -3.25 9.37
C TYR A 171 4.81 -4.67 9.97
N SER A 172 5.62 -5.59 9.47
CA SER A 172 5.72 -6.95 10.00
C SER A 172 6.19 -6.98 11.46
N PHE A 173 7.10 -6.08 11.86
CA PHE A 173 7.46 -5.92 13.27
C PHE A 173 6.35 -5.24 14.10
N ALA A 174 5.69 -4.23 13.55
CA ALA A 174 4.72 -3.41 14.29
C ALA A 174 3.36 -4.10 14.49
N SER A 175 2.86 -4.81 13.47
CA SER A 175 1.52 -5.41 13.45
C SER A 175 1.26 -6.40 14.61
N PRO A 176 2.17 -7.32 14.97
CA PRO A 176 1.95 -8.18 16.12
C PRO A 176 1.93 -7.40 17.44
N LEU A 177 2.79 -6.39 17.60
CA LEU A 177 2.88 -5.57 18.81
C LEU A 177 1.58 -4.79 19.03
N ILE A 178 0.96 -4.34 17.93
CA ILE A 178 -0.37 -3.73 17.88
C ILE A 178 -1.43 -4.63 18.53
N LEU A 179 -1.38 -5.95 18.30
CA LEU A 179 -2.36 -6.90 18.87
C LEU A 179 -2.15 -7.19 20.37
N PHE A 180 -0.94 -6.99 20.90
CA PHE A 180 -0.62 -7.22 22.32
C PHE A 180 -0.96 -6.02 23.23
N VAL A 181 -0.97 -4.79 22.72
CA VAL A 181 -1.12 -3.58 23.55
C VAL A 181 -2.59 -3.10 23.57
N ARG A 182 -3.41 -3.61 24.49
CA ARG A 182 -4.87 -3.32 24.50
C ARG A 182 -5.43 -2.66 25.77
N ASN A 183 -4.61 -1.95 26.54
CA ASN A 183 -5.02 -1.51 27.90
C ASN A 183 -5.50 -0.06 28.05
N THR A 184 -5.50 0.77 26.99
CA THR A 184 -6.11 2.12 27.07
C THR A 184 -6.69 2.56 25.73
N ARG A 185 -7.75 3.38 25.76
CA ARG A 185 -8.40 3.93 24.56
C ARG A 185 -7.43 4.70 23.65
N ALA A 186 -6.54 5.51 24.24
CA ALA A 186 -5.56 6.27 23.48
C ALA A 186 -4.57 5.35 22.73
N LYS A 187 -4.11 4.28 23.38
CA LYS A 187 -3.26 3.26 22.75
C LYS A 187 -3.98 2.56 21.60
N THR A 188 -5.24 2.17 21.78
CA THR A 188 -6.03 1.53 20.71
C THR A 188 -6.25 2.44 19.51
N THR A 189 -6.52 3.73 19.72
CA THR A 189 -6.62 4.70 18.61
C THR A 189 -5.31 4.86 17.87
N LEU A 190 -4.19 5.00 18.57
CA LEU A 190 -2.85 5.14 17.97
C LEU A 190 -2.45 3.88 17.18
N ILE A 191 -2.77 2.71 17.72
CA ILE A 191 -2.53 1.41 17.11
C ILE A 191 -3.34 1.27 15.80
N ASN A 192 -4.63 1.56 15.84
CA ASN A 192 -5.48 1.50 14.64
C ASN A 192 -5.08 2.56 13.60
N LEU A 193 -4.57 3.71 14.04
CA LEU A 193 -3.99 4.71 13.17
C LEU A 193 -2.73 4.18 12.47
N ALA A 194 -1.79 3.61 13.24
CA ALA A 194 -0.56 3.05 12.69
C ALA A 194 -0.85 1.93 11.68
N ASP A 195 -1.74 1.00 12.03
CA ASP A 195 -2.22 -0.06 11.12
C ASP A 195 -2.77 0.54 9.81
N SER A 196 -3.66 1.54 9.93
CA SER A 196 -4.21 2.23 8.76
C SER A 196 -3.16 2.95 7.92
N ILE A 197 -2.14 3.56 8.54
CA ILE A 197 -1.04 4.24 7.82
C ILE A 197 -0.20 3.24 7.04
N PHE A 198 0.18 2.11 7.66
CA PHE A 198 0.99 1.09 6.99
C PHE A 198 0.23 0.44 5.85
N SER A 199 -1.00 -0.03 6.08
CA SER A 199 -1.84 -0.61 5.03
C SER A 199 -2.09 0.39 3.90
N PHE A 200 -2.36 1.67 4.22
CA PHE A 200 -2.50 2.74 3.21
C PHE A 200 -1.21 2.94 2.42
N ALA A 201 -0.07 3.06 3.09
CA ALA A 201 1.22 3.29 2.44
C ALA A 201 1.58 2.15 1.49
N LEU A 202 1.36 0.90 1.90
CA LEU A 202 1.71 -0.28 1.11
C LEU A 202 0.71 -0.57 -0.02
N SER A 203 -0.57 -0.28 0.16
CA SER A 203 -1.59 -0.54 -0.87
C SER A 203 -1.68 0.55 -1.94
N CYS A 204 -1.51 1.82 -1.55
CA CYS A 204 -1.83 2.96 -2.39
C CYS A 204 -0.79 4.07 -2.29
N GLY A 205 -0.39 4.46 -1.08
CA GLY A 205 0.45 5.63 -0.85
C GLY A 205 1.80 5.58 -1.59
N HIS A 206 2.54 4.48 -1.45
CA HIS A 206 3.83 4.29 -2.11
C HIS A 206 3.69 4.12 -3.63
N PRO A 207 2.83 3.22 -4.15
CA PRO A 207 2.53 3.16 -5.59
C PRO A 207 2.15 4.51 -6.21
N MET A 208 1.24 5.25 -5.56
CA MET A 208 0.78 6.54 -6.04
C MET A 208 1.92 7.56 -6.05
N PHE A 209 2.70 7.62 -4.98
CA PHE A 209 3.85 8.53 -4.90
C PHE A 209 4.87 8.23 -5.99
N ALA A 210 5.16 6.96 -6.27
CA ALA A 210 6.07 6.54 -7.34
C ALA A 210 5.61 7.01 -8.74
N VAL A 211 4.30 6.95 -9.02
CA VAL A 211 3.71 7.43 -10.29
C VAL A 211 3.70 8.96 -10.35
N VAL A 212 3.26 9.63 -9.29
CA VAL A 212 3.19 11.09 -9.23
C VAL A 212 4.57 11.71 -9.44
N LEU A 213 5.62 11.18 -8.82
CA LEU A 213 6.99 11.66 -9.05
C LEU A 213 7.42 11.53 -10.51
N ALA A 214 7.12 10.39 -11.16
CA ALA A 214 7.46 10.19 -12.56
C ALA A 214 6.70 11.17 -13.49
N MET A 215 5.43 11.44 -13.17
CA MET A 215 4.61 12.39 -13.92
C MET A 215 5.05 13.84 -13.73
N LEU A 216 5.44 14.23 -12.50
CA LEU A 216 5.94 15.57 -12.23
C LEU A 216 7.25 15.85 -12.97
N ASP A 217 8.16 14.87 -13.03
CA ASP A 217 9.42 14.98 -13.78
C ASP A 217 9.15 15.19 -15.29
N TYR A 218 8.22 14.43 -15.85
CA TYR A 218 7.80 14.56 -17.24
C TYR A 218 7.14 15.91 -17.57
N VAL A 219 6.17 16.34 -16.75
CA VAL A 219 5.34 17.52 -17.04
C VAL A 219 6.04 18.83 -16.68
N LEU A 220 6.80 18.86 -15.58
CA LEU A 220 7.36 20.11 -15.04
C LEU A 220 8.85 20.30 -15.31
N LEU A 221 9.62 19.22 -15.40
CA LEU A 221 11.08 19.32 -15.50
C LEU A 221 11.55 19.18 -16.95
N ASN A 222 11.20 18.08 -17.64
CA ASN A 222 11.76 17.79 -18.95
C ASN A 222 10.79 17.05 -19.90
N ALA A 223 10.12 17.78 -20.80
CA ALA A 223 9.27 17.16 -21.83
C ALA A 223 10.03 16.22 -22.79
N ASN A 224 11.35 16.39 -22.90
CA ASN A 224 12.22 15.53 -23.72
C ASN A 224 12.36 14.11 -23.16
N LEU A 225 11.93 13.84 -21.92
CA LEU A 225 11.94 12.51 -21.32
C LEU A 225 11.16 11.47 -22.14
N ALA A 226 10.20 11.89 -22.96
CA ALA A 226 9.51 11.00 -23.91
C ALA A 226 10.46 10.29 -24.89
N HIS A 227 11.62 10.87 -25.18
CA HIS A 227 12.63 10.31 -26.07
C HIS A 227 13.77 9.59 -25.32
N ASP A 228 13.80 9.67 -24.00
CA ASP A 228 14.79 8.98 -23.17
C ASP A 228 14.36 7.51 -22.95
N ASN A 229 15.14 6.60 -23.51
CA ASN A 229 14.91 5.16 -23.39
C ASN A 229 15.04 4.66 -21.95
N LEU A 230 15.89 5.30 -21.12
CA LEU A 230 16.03 4.93 -19.71
C LEU A 230 14.76 5.32 -18.93
N TRP A 231 14.27 6.54 -19.12
CA TRP A 231 13.01 6.98 -18.52
C TRP A 231 11.84 6.11 -19.00
N ALA A 232 11.74 5.84 -20.30
CA ALA A 232 10.70 4.98 -20.86
C ALA A 232 10.74 3.57 -20.26
N THR A 233 11.93 2.98 -20.10
CA THR A 233 12.13 1.68 -19.43
C THR A 233 11.59 1.71 -18.00
N ARG A 234 12.00 2.71 -17.20
CA ARG A 234 11.60 2.85 -15.79
C ARG A 234 10.08 3.00 -15.64
N THR A 235 9.49 3.89 -16.42
CA THR A 235 8.04 4.18 -16.37
C THR A 235 7.22 2.99 -16.85
N ALA A 236 7.65 2.29 -17.90
CA ALA A 236 6.96 1.11 -18.41
C ALA A 236 6.99 -0.07 -17.43
N LEU A 237 8.15 -0.35 -16.83
CA LEU A 237 8.28 -1.41 -15.83
C LEU A 237 7.50 -1.08 -14.55
N LEU A 238 7.50 0.20 -14.13
CA LEU A 238 6.63 0.64 -13.02
C LEU A 238 5.15 0.47 -13.37
N ALA A 239 4.72 0.81 -14.59
CA ALA A 239 3.34 0.60 -15.02
C ALA A 239 2.97 -0.88 -15.01
N ARG A 240 3.84 -1.79 -15.48
CA ARG A 240 3.64 -3.24 -15.42
C ARG A 240 3.51 -3.77 -14.00
N LEU A 241 4.36 -3.29 -13.09
CA LEU A 241 4.37 -3.69 -11.69
C LEU A 241 3.06 -3.32 -10.96
N LEU A 242 2.53 -2.15 -11.28
CA LEU A 242 1.32 -1.64 -10.64
C LEU A 242 0.02 -2.11 -11.33
N ALA A 243 0.09 -2.40 -12.63
CA ALA A 243 -0.97 -3.06 -13.37
C ALA A 243 -1.22 -4.48 -12.84
N ILE A 244 -2.43 -5.00 -13.04
CA ILE A 244 -2.75 -6.38 -12.67
C ILE A 244 -2.20 -7.32 -13.75
N SER A 245 -1.12 -8.03 -13.48
CA SER A 245 -0.44 -8.88 -14.49
C SER A 245 -0.94 -10.31 -14.54
N ASP A 246 -1.38 -10.84 -13.40
CA ASP A 246 -1.82 -12.23 -13.26
C ASP A 246 -2.90 -12.39 -12.17
N VAL A 247 -3.39 -13.62 -12.01
CA VAL A 247 -4.48 -13.94 -11.07
C VAL A 247 -4.05 -13.78 -9.62
N PHE A 248 -2.79 -14.11 -9.30
CA PHE A 248 -2.30 -14.03 -7.93
C PHE A 248 -2.07 -12.58 -7.52
N ASP A 249 -1.50 -11.78 -8.42
CA ASP A 249 -1.34 -10.34 -8.29
C ASP A 249 -2.70 -9.64 -8.11
N TYR A 250 -3.71 -10.04 -8.89
CA TYR A 250 -5.10 -9.58 -8.71
C TYR A 250 -5.60 -9.84 -7.27
N ILE A 251 -5.45 -11.06 -6.76
CA ILE A 251 -5.87 -11.44 -5.41
C ILE A 251 -5.12 -10.61 -4.37
N CYS A 252 -3.80 -10.43 -4.54
CA CYS A 252 -2.97 -9.65 -3.61
C CYS A 252 -3.40 -8.19 -3.55
N LYS A 253 -3.59 -7.53 -4.70
CA LYS A 253 -4.05 -6.14 -4.76
C LYS A 253 -5.45 -5.98 -4.17
N CYS A 254 -6.37 -6.89 -4.46
CA CYS A 254 -7.69 -6.89 -3.82
C CYS A 254 -7.63 -7.07 -2.30
N ALA A 255 -6.81 -8.02 -1.81
CA ALA A 255 -6.63 -8.26 -0.38
C ALA A 255 -6.05 -7.03 0.33
N MET A 256 -5.06 -6.37 -0.29
CA MET A 256 -4.43 -5.16 0.25
C MET A 256 -5.40 -3.96 0.33
N HIS A 257 -6.22 -3.75 -0.71
CA HIS A 257 -7.25 -2.69 -0.68
C HIS A 257 -8.34 -2.99 0.34
N LEU A 258 -8.80 -4.25 0.41
CA LEU A 258 -9.77 -4.67 1.42
C LEU A 258 -9.22 -4.51 2.85
N GLY A 259 -7.96 -4.87 3.08
CA GLY A 259 -7.29 -4.74 4.37
C GLY A 259 -7.19 -3.28 4.81
N THR A 260 -6.77 -2.43 3.90
CA THR A 260 -6.72 -0.98 4.11
C THR A 260 -8.09 -0.40 4.44
N PHE A 261 -9.14 -0.82 3.74
CA PHE A 261 -10.52 -0.42 4.04
C PHE A 261 -10.94 -0.85 5.45
N ILE A 262 -10.67 -2.09 5.84
CA ILE A 262 -11.00 -2.63 7.17
C ILE A 262 -10.21 -1.90 8.27
N ALA A 263 -8.93 -1.61 8.06
CA ALA A 263 -8.10 -0.84 8.99
C ALA A 263 -8.68 0.58 9.22
N LEU A 264 -8.98 1.30 8.14
CA LEU A 264 -9.58 2.64 8.20
C LEU A 264 -10.95 2.64 8.88
N LEU A 265 -11.81 1.66 8.57
CA LEU A 265 -13.10 1.51 9.24
C LEU A 265 -12.93 1.30 10.75
N ARG A 266 -11.99 0.44 11.17
CA ARG A 266 -11.68 0.21 12.59
C ARG A 266 -11.20 1.49 13.27
N PHE A 267 -10.35 2.25 12.59
CA PHE A 267 -9.86 3.54 13.07
C PHE A 267 -10.99 4.56 13.27
N VAL A 268 -11.82 4.80 12.25
CA VAL A 268 -12.96 5.74 12.31
C VAL A 268 -13.97 5.35 13.39
N ARG A 269 -14.26 4.05 13.55
CA ARG A 269 -15.16 3.55 14.61
C ARG A 269 -14.60 3.83 16.00
N THR A 270 -13.29 3.69 16.19
CA THR A 270 -12.63 3.96 17.47
C THR A 270 -12.70 5.45 17.83
N LEU A 271 -12.58 6.34 16.85
CA LEU A 271 -12.75 7.78 17.03
C LEU A 271 -14.19 8.16 17.42
N ARG A 272 -15.18 7.51 16.80
CA ARG A 272 -16.61 7.82 16.98
C ARG A 272 -17.26 7.25 18.25
N ARG A 273 -16.66 6.24 18.90
CA ARG A 273 -17.18 5.71 20.17
C ARG A 273 -17.14 6.79 21.26
N ARG A 274 -18.28 7.35 21.69
CA ARG A 274 -18.33 8.27 22.83
C ARG A 274 -18.21 7.50 24.16
N PRO A 275 -17.52 8.04 25.18
CA PRO A 275 -17.59 7.48 26.51
C PRO A 275 -19.03 7.63 27.02
N SER A 276 -19.67 6.53 27.42
CA SER A 276 -20.98 6.58 28.06
C SER A 276 -20.79 7.11 29.48
N PRO A 277 -21.49 8.18 29.90
CA PRO A 277 -21.39 8.69 31.27
C PRO A 277 -22.02 7.76 32.32
N ASN A 278 -22.87 6.80 31.90
CA ASN A 278 -23.60 5.91 32.80
C ASN A 278 -23.01 4.49 32.90
N HIS A 279 -21.91 4.21 32.22
CA HIS A 279 -21.14 2.99 32.46
C HIS A 279 -19.77 3.40 32.98
N PRO A 280 -19.38 2.99 34.21
CA PRO A 280 -17.99 3.13 34.63
C PRO A 280 -17.12 2.51 33.54
N THR A 281 -16.06 3.22 33.17
CA THR A 281 -15.06 2.72 32.25
C THR A 281 -14.63 1.34 32.72
N VAL A 282 -15.01 0.32 31.94
CA VAL A 282 -14.45 -1.03 31.94
C VAL A 282 -12.97 -0.92 31.53
N ALA A 283 -12.19 -0.20 32.32
CA ALA A 283 -10.76 -0.05 32.15
C ALA A 283 -10.00 -1.14 32.92
N ASP A 284 -10.66 -1.83 33.85
CA ASP A 284 -10.02 -2.80 34.74
C ASP A 284 -10.73 -4.16 34.82
N ILE A 285 -11.53 -4.54 33.81
CA ILE A 285 -11.89 -5.96 33.68
C ILE A 285 -10.75 -6.61 32.89
N PRO A 286 -9.89 -7.44 33.51
CA PRO A 286 -8.90 -8.21 32.77
C PRO A 286 -9.68 -9.06 31.77
N VAL A 287 -9.53 -8.74 30.48
CA VAL A 287 -10.07 -9.58 29.42
C VAL A 287 -9.48 -10.96 29.64
N ILE A 288 -10.32 -11.93 30.04
CA ILE A 288 -9.90 -13.31 30.23
C ILE A 288 -9.52 -13.83 28.84
N VAL A 289 -8.23 -13.75 28.52
CA VAL A 289 -7.69 -14.24 27.27
C VAL A 289 -7.65 -15.77 27.38
N THR A 290 -8.46 -16.45 26.57
CA THR A 290 -8.43 -17.91 26.50
C THR A 290 -7.02 -18.41 26.16
N PRO A 291 -6.59 -19.58 26.67
CA PRO A 291 -5.25 -20.11 26.39
C PRO A 291 -4.98 -20.27 24.89
N ARG A 292 -6.01 -20.66 24.11
CA ARG A 292 -5.95 -20.72 22.63
C ARG A 292 -5.63 -19.36 22.01
N LYS A 293 -6.25 -18.28 22.48
CA LYS A 293 -6.01 -16.92 21.98
C LYS A 293 -4.60 -16.42 22.35
N ARG A 294 -4.12 -16.74 23.55
CA ARG A 294 -2.74 -16.43 23.96
C ARG A 294 -1.72 -17.17 23.08
N LEU A 295 -1.99 -18.43 22.74
CA LEU A 295 -1.16 -19.21 21.82
C LEU A 295 -1.14 -18.58 20.43
N LEU A 296 -2.30 -18.28 19.85
CA LEU A 296 -2.39 -17.66 18.51
C LEU A 296 -1.68 -16.32 18.43
N LEU A 297 -1.80 -15.47 19.45
CA LEU A 297 -1.07 -14.19 19.50
C LEU A 297 0.45 -14.40 19.56
N ARG A 298 0.93 -15.37 20.34
CA ARG A 298 2.36 -15.71 20.39
C ARG A 298 2.86 -16.27 19.06
N VAL A 299 2.10 -17.18 18.44
CA VAL A 299 2.45 -17.74 17.12
C VAL A 299 2.49 -16.63 16.08
N ASN A 300 1.49 -15.74 16.04
CA ASN A 300 1.47 -14.59 15.14
C ASN A 300 2.70 -13.68 15.37
N LEU A 301 3.06 -13.40 16.62
CA LEU A 301 4.25 -12.61 16.93
C LEU A 301 5.52 -13.26 16.40
N TRP A 302 5.77 -14.52 16.75
CA TRP A 302 6.97 -15.22 16.32
C TRP A 302 7.04 -15.35 14.79
N MET A 303 5.93 -15.67 14.14
CA MET A 303 5.88 -15.79 12.68
C MET A 303 6.21 -14.47 11.99
N ASN A 304 5.59 -13.37 12.40
CA ASN A 304 5.83 -12.06 11.78
C ASN A 304 7.22 -11.51 12.07
N VAL A 305 7.72 -11.68 13.29
CA VAL A 305 9.09 -11.27 13.67
C VAL A 305 10.12 -12.09 12.90
N ALA A 306 9.95 -13.42 12.84
CA ALA A 306 10.82 -14.29 12.05
C ALA A 306 10.78 -13.91 10.57
N TRP A 307 9.60 -13.66 10.02
CA TRP A 307 9.43 -13.23 8.63
C TRP A 307 10.12 -11.88 8.37
N ALA A 308 9.96 -10.90 9.25
CA ALA A 308 10.63 -9.60 9.14
C ALA A 308 12.17 -9.74 9.18
N CYS A 309 12.69 -10.61 10.04
CA CYS A 309 14.13 -10.94 10.07
C CYS A 309 14.59 -11.58 8.76
N ILE A 310 13.83 -12.54 8.21
CA ILE A 310 14.13 -13.18 6.92
C ILE A 310 14.15 -12.12 5.81
N LEU A 311 13.12 -11.28 5.70
CA LEU A 311 13.06 -10.20 4.71
C LEU A 311 14.23 -9.22 4.85
N THR A 312 14.65 -8.92 6.09
CA THR A 312 15.82 -8.06 6.36
C THR A 312 17.11 -8.71 5.87
N ILE A 313 17.31 -10.00 6.15
CA ILE A 313 18.50 -10.74 5.69
C ILE A 313 18.54 -10.78 4.16
N VAL A 314 17.40 -11.07 3.51
CA VAL A 314 17.30 -11.12 2.05
C VAL A 314 17.55 -9.73 1.43
N LEU A 315 17.02 -8.66 2.02
CA LEU A 315 17.33 -7.29 1.60
C LEU A 315 18.82 -6.99 1.71
N VAL A 316 19.43 -7.28 2.87
CA VAL A 316 20.87 -7.05 3.09
C VAL A 316 21.71 -7.85 2.10
N ARG A 317 21.36 -9.12 1.85
CA ARG A 317 22.01 -9.98 0.85
C ARG A 317 21.96 -9.35 -0.54
N SER A 318 20.77 -8.96 -1.00
CA SER A 318 20.54 -8.32 -2.30
C SER A 318 21.33 -7.00 -2.48
N LEU A 319 21.64 -6.31 -1.36
CA LEU A 319 22.46 -5.11 -1.38
C LEU A 319 23.96 -5.39 -1.36
N ALA A 320 24.40 -6.44 -0.64
CA ALA A 320 25.81 -6.69 -0.34
C ALA A 320 26.51 -7.68 -1.28
N LEU A 321 25.83 -8.74 -1.76
CA LEU A 321 26.45 -9.85 -2.50
C LEU A 321 26.32 -9.74 -4.03
N ARG A 322 26.05 -8.54 -4.53
CA ARG A 322 25.71 -8.35 -5.95
C ARG A 322 26.93 -8.46 -6.87
N HIS A 323 26.74 -9.14 -8.00
CA HIS A 323 27.65 -9.05 -9.15
C HIS A 323 27.44 -7.73 -9.94
N PRO A 324 28.51 -7.02 -10.29
CA PRO A 324 28.42 -5.81 -11.10
C PRO A 324 27.90 -6.15 -12.50
N CYS A 325 27.02 -5.31 -13.04
CA CYS A 325 26.58 -5.44 -14.42
C CYS A 325 27.62 -4.81 -15.37
N PRO A 326 27.73 -5.30 -16.61
CA PRO A 326 28.56 -4.67 -17.63
C PRO A 326 28.20 -3.20 -17.87
N SER A 327 29.15 -2.39 -18.34
CA SER A 327 28.99 -0.94 -18.54
C SER A 327 27.91 -0.57 -19.57
N TYR A 328 27.64 -1.47 -20.52
CA TYR A 328 26.58 -1.29 -21.52
C TYR A 328 25.18 -1.61 -20.98
N CYS A 329 25.07 -2.19 -19.78
CA CYS A 329 23.80 -2.31 -19.06
C CYS A 329 23.48 -1.00 -18.33
N ILE A 330 22.66 -0.16 -18.94
CA ILE A 330 22.33 1.18 -18.44
C ILE A 330 21.39 1.12 -17.24
N ALA A 331 20.53 0.10 -17.20
CA ALA A 331 19.58 -0.10 -16.12
C ALA A 331 19.38 -1.58 -15.82
N ASP A 332 19.37 -1.91 -14.53
CA ASP A 332 19.27 -3.27 -14.01
C ASP A 332 18.17 -3.37 -12.96
N VAL A 333 17.61 -4.57 -12.84
CA VAL A 333 16.73 -4.99 -11.73
C VAL A 333 17.52 -5.87 -10.76
N ARG A 334 16.96 -6.11 -9.57
CA ARG A 334 17.64 -6.86 -8.50
C ARG A 334 16.68 -7.86 -7.88
N PRO A 335 16.39 -9.01 -8.49
CA PRO A 335 15.53 -10.00 -7.86
C PRO A 335 16.11 -10.40 -6.49
N LEU A 336 15.25 -10.57 -5.48
CA LEU A 336 15.69 -10.77 -4.09
C LEU A 336 16.54 -12.03 -3.87
N PHE A 337 16.36 -13.04 -4.72
CA PHE A 337 17.00 -14.36 -4.61
C PHE A 337 18.04 -14.64 -5.69
N ASP A 338 18.32 -13.65 -6.55
CA ASP A 338 19.29 -13.74 -7.63
C ASP A 338 20.39 -12.70 -7.44
N ASP A 339 21.63 -13.18 -7.32
CA ASP A 339 22.80 -12.32 -7.11
C ASP A 339 23.51 -11.98 -8.45
N THR A 340 23.03 -12.51 -9.57
CA THR A 340 23.57 -12.27 -10.92
C THR A 340 23.13 -10.90 -11.47
N CYS A 341 23.77 -10.45 -12.55
CA CYS A 341 23.32 -9.25 -13.23
C CYS A 341 22.01 -9.53 -13.97
N GLN A 342 20.97 -8.74 -13.69
CA GLN A 342 19.70 -8.79 -14.40
C GLN A 342 19.46 -7.46 -15.09
N CYS A 343 19.92 -7.34 -16.34
CA CYS A 343 19.82 -6.12 -17.11
C CYS A 343 18.39 -5.90 -17.63
N ALA A 344 17.83 -4.73 -17.39
CA ALA A 344 16.52 -4.34 -17.90
C ALA A 344 16.62 -3.45 -19.16
N TYR A 345 17.67 -2.63 -19.25
CA TYR A 345 17.96 -1.83 -20.44
C TYR A 345 19.44 -1.88 -20.78
N ALA A 346 19.74 -2.44 -21.95
CA ALA A 346 21.08 -2.50 -22.52
C ALA A 346 21.22 -1.54 -23.70
N ASN A 347 22.35 -0.82 -23.75
CA ASN A 347 22.75 0.04 -24.85
C ASN A 347 24.12 -0.40 -25.39
N ILE A 348 24.08 -1.25 -26.41
CA ILE A 348 25.26 -1.79 -27.08
C ILE A 348 25.66 -0.83 -28.18
N ASN A 349 26.85 -0.24 -28.05
CA ASN A 349 27.47 0.58 -29.08
C ASN A 349 28.79 -0.08 -29.48
N CYS A 350 28.82 -0.77 -30.62
CA CYS A 350 29.96 -1.62 -30.97
C CYS A 350 31.25 -0.81 -31.18
N VAL A 351 31.16 0.42 -31.70
CA VAL A 351 32.32 1.34 -31.80
C VAL A 351 32.86 1.72 -30.42
N ALA A 352 31.98 2.03 -29.47
CA ALA A 352 32.40 2.39 -28.11
C ALA A 352 32.93 1.17 -27.31
N LEU A 353 32.45 -0.03 -27.63
CA LEU A 353 32.83 -1.29 -27.00
C LEU A 353 34.00 -2.00 -27.73
N ASN A 354 34.52 -1.41 -28.80
CA ASN A 354 35.59 -1.96 -29.64
C ASN A 354 35.27 -3.38 -30.16
N ALA A 355 34.04 -3.56 -30.64
CA ALA A 355 33.55 -4.79 -31.24
C ALA A 355 32.84 -4.50 -32.57
N THR A 356 32.50 -5.55 -33.31
CA THR A 356 31.73 -5.45 -34.57
C THR A 356 30.38 -6.14 -34.47
N ASP A 357 30.31 -7.29 -33.80
CA ASP A 357 29.11 -8.09 -33.62
C ASP A 357 28.47 -7.79 -32.25
N PRO A 358 27.18 -7.39 -32.20
CA PRO A 358 26.52 -7.12 -30.93
C PRO A 358 26.13 -8.40 -30.16
N THR A 359 26.13 -9.58 -30.80
CA THR A 359 25.68 -10.83 -30.16
C THR A 359 26.61 -11.31 -29.05
N GLU A 360 27.89 -10.93 -29.10
CA GLU A 360 28.88 -11.19 -28.05
C GLU A 360 28.49 -10.57 -26.68
N PHE A 361 27.62 -9.56 -26.68
CA PHE A 361 27.17 -8.87 -25.46
C PHE A 361 25.80 -9.34 -24.97
N LEU A 362 25.19 -10.31 -25.65
CA LEU A 362 23.84 -10.81 -25.40
C LEU A 362 23.81 -12.17 -24.68
N HIS A 363 24.94 -12.60 -24.11
CA HIS A 363 24.99 -13.84 -23.33
C HIS A 363 24.20 -13.70 -22.02
N PRO A 364 23.25 -14.61 -21.73
CA PRO A 364 22.40 -14.52 -20.55
C PRO A 364 23.18 -14.66 -19.23
N GLU A 365 24.40 -15.19 -19.26
CA GLU A 365 25.30 -15.26 -18.11
C GLU A 365 25.80 -13.87 -17.68
N ASP A 366 25.95 -12.94 -18.63
CA ASP A 366 26.49 -11.60 -18.38
C ASP A 366 25.40 -10.56 -18.07
N VAL A 367 24.26 -10.66 -18.77
CA VAL A 367 23.18 -9.65 -18.70
C VAL A 367 21.87 -10.18 -18.13
N GLY A 368 21.79 -11.47 -17.79
CA GLY A 368 20.59 -12.09 -17.26
C GLY A 368 19.51 -12.31 -18.32
N THR A 369 18.25 -12.43 -17.89
CA THR A 369 17.10 -12.71 -18.78
C THR A 369 15.98 -11.67 -18.65
N HIS A 370 16.14 -10.68 -17.77
CA HIS A 370 15.17 -9.63 -17.49
C HIS A 370 15.20 -8.45 -18.49
N MET A 371 15.87 -8.62 -19.64
CA MET A 371 16.01 -7.57 -20.64
C MET A 371 14.64 -7.13 -21.16
N PHE A 372 14.34 -5.85 -20.96
CA PHE A 372 13.09 -5.23 -21.37
C PHE A 372 13.30 -4.38 -22.63
N TYR A 373 14.33 -3.53 -22.62
CA TYR A 373 14.72 -2.68 -23.74
C TYR A 373 16.14 -3.02 -24.20
N LEU A 374 16.31 -3.14 -25.52
CA LEU A 374 17.60 -3.36 -26.16
C LEU A 374 17.84 -2.30 -27.23
N GLN A 375 18.94 -1.58 -27.10
CA GLN A 375 19.42 -0.65 -28.10
C GLN A 375 20.76 -1.13 -28.63
N ILE A 376 20.86 -1.24 -29.94
CA ILE A 376 22.07 -1.61 -30.66
C ILE A 376 22.41 -0.48 -31.60
N SER A 377 23.66 -0.05 -31.57
CA SER A 377 24.12 1.07 -32.38
C SER A 377 25.52 0.87 -32.94
N ARG A 378 25.71 1.33 -34.18
CA ARG A 378 27.02 1.30 -34.86
C ARG A 378 27.67 -0.08 -34.87
N CYS A 379 26.86 -1.11 -35.14
CA CYS A 379 27.29 -2.50 -35.23
C CYS A 379 27.09 -3.02 -36.66
N ASP A 380 27.85 -4.06 -37.03
CA ASP A 380 27.58 -4.82 -38.24
C ASP A 380 26.42 -5.79 -37.98
N LEU A 381 25.32 -5.58 -38.68
CA LEU A 381 24.09 -6.36 -38.62
C LEU A 381 23.63 -6.73 -40.05
N ARG A 382 24.56 -7.05 -40.96
CA ARG A 382 24.23 -7.37 -42.37
C ARG A 382 23.12 -8.42 -42.53
N THR A 383 23.10 -9.42 -41.67
CA THR A 383 22.10 -10.51 -41.67
C THR A 383 21.02 -10.35 -40.61
N GLY A 384 21.01 -9.24 -39.86
CA GLY A 384 20.19 -9.07 -38.67
C GLY A 384 20.70 -9.87 -37.46
N LEU A 385 19.93 -9.83 -36.36
CA LEU A 385 20.25 -10.57 -35.13
C LEU A 385 19.79 -12.03 -35.25
N SER A 386 20.61 -12.95 -34.73
CA SER A 386 20.24 -14.36 -34.68
C SER A 386 19.08 -14.60 -33.70
N GLN A 387 18.14 -15.46 -34.06
CA GLN A 387 17.03 -15.81 -33.16
C GLN A 387 17.52 -16.42 -31.84
N MET A 388 18.62 -17.19 -31.89
CA MET A 388 19.23 -17.79 -30.70
C MET A 388 19.71 -16.73 -29.70
N SER A 389 20.25 -15.60 -30.18
CA SER A 389 20.70 -14.51 -29.30
C SER A 389 19.56 -13.81 -28.57
N LEU A 390 18.35 -13.80 -29.14
CA LEU A 390 17.18 -13.13 -28.54
C LEU A 390 16.26 -14.06 -27.75
N THR A 391 16.37 -15.38 -27.96
CA THR A 391 15.51 -16.39 -27.33
C THR A 391 15.50 -16.32 -25.79
N PRO A 392 16.62 -16.04 -25.09
CA PRO A 392 16.62 -15.92 -23.63
C PRO A 392 15.79 -14.75 -23.09
N PHE A 393 15.53 -13.71 -23.90
CA PHE A 393 14.91 -12.46 -23.46
C PHE A 393 13.40 -12.42 -23.75
N VAL A 394 12.64 -13.32 -23.11
CA VAL A 394 11.18 -13.45 -23.30
C VAL A 394 10.39 -12.18 -22.94
N ASN A 395 10.99 -11.29 -22.16
CA ASN A 395 10.37 -10.03 -21.73
C ASN A 395 10.77 -8.83 -22.60
N LEU A 396 11.60 -9.04 -23.64
CA LEU A 396 12.06 -7.99 -24.53
C LEU A 396 10.88 -7.37 -25.26
N ASN A 397 10.67 -6.09 -25.04
CA ASN A 397 9.53 -5.36 -25.58
C ASN A 397 9.94 -4.32 -26.63
N LYS A 398 11.17 -3.81 -26.56
CA LYS A 398 11.66 -2.82 -27.52
C LYS A 398 13.06 -3.21 -27.95
N LEU A 399 13.22 -3.38 -29.26
CA LEU A 399 14.51 -3.49 -29.93
C LEU A 399 14.69 -2.26 -30.82
N MET A 400 15.81 -1.56 -30.65
CA MET A 400 16.17 -0.40 -31.46
C MET A 400 17.51 -0.64 -32.14
N LEU A 401 17.54 -0.44 -33.45
CA LEU A 401 18.75 -0.48 -34.28
C LEU A 401 19.02 0.93 -34.78
N VAL A 402 20.18 1.50 -34.46
CA VAL A 402 20.49 2.90 -34.75
C VAL A 402 21.88 3.03 -35.36
N TYR A 403 22.00 3.62 -36.54
CA TYR A 403 23.30 3.78 -37.23
C TYR A 403 24.06 2.47 -37.46
N SER A 404 23.36 1.33 -37.57
CA SER A 404 23.96 0.02 -37.88
C SER A 404 24.07 -0.18 -39.39
N ASN A 405 25.15 -0.82 -39.85
CA ASN A 405 25.50 -0.95 -41.29
C ASN A 405 25.56 0.38 -42.06
N MET A 406 25.83 1.49 -41.37
CA MET A 406 26.08 2.78 -42.01
C MET A 406 27.59 3.01 -41.97
N GLU A 407 28.27 2.50 -43.01
CA GLU A 407 29.67 2.84 -43.32
C GLU A 407 29.78 4.30 -43.82
#